data_AF-A0A2N5G6U7-F1
#
_entry.id   AF-A0A2N5G6U7-F1
#
_cell.length_a   1.000
_cell.length_b   1.000
_cell.length_c   1.000
_cell.angle_alpha   90.00
_cell.angle_beta   90.00
_cell.angle_gamma   90.00
#
_symmetry.space_group_name_H-M   'P 1'
#
loop_
_entity.id
_entity.type
_entity.pdbx_description
1 polymer ?
#
loop_
_entity_poly.entity_id
_entity_poly.type
_entity_poly.pdbx_seq_one_letter_code
_entity_poly.pdbx_strand_id
1 'polypeptide(L)'
;MIMLADWHPDIVEFIISKMQNPRILRFLIENTNDELIKKLAKDKLKFTPLTEQEKDMYQGIINYKHIPGYGGFSEKIIQEAELKLKTGGNYTVHNPEFLTGANISVCLTKEFMEAVENDGDYELRFPDVESYDAEDMKYYNEEWHKIGDVREWQKLGKKVRTYKKIKAKELWNLINICATYSAEPGIFFIDNANDMTNAQAYGQKVVATNPCGRVA
;
A
#
# COMPACT_ATOMS: atom_id res chain seq x y z
N MET A 1 10.45 8.60 -8.99
CA MET A 1 9.42 8.51 -7.94
C MET A 1 8.08 8.34 -8.64
N ILE A 2 7.27 7.38 -8.21
CA ILE A 2 5.92 7.14 -8.74
C ILE A 2 4.94 7.65 -7.69
N MET A 3 3.90 8.37 -8.11
CA MET A 3 2.91 8.92 -7.21
C MET A 3 1.51 8.47 -7.60
N LEU A 4 0.66 8.22 -6.62
CA LEU A 4 -0.75 7.92 -6.84
C LEU A 4 -1.61 8.72 -5.87
N ALA A 5 -2.74 9.24 -6.36
CA ALA A 5 -3.67 9.97 -5.51
C ALA A 5 -4.51 9.02 -4.64
N ASP A 6 -4.90 9.50 -3.46
CA ASP A 6 -5.68 8.75 -2.47
C ASP A 6 -6.99 8.17 -3.03
N TRP A 7 -7.59 8.83 -4.01
CA TRP A 7 -8.85 8.44 -4.65
C TRP A 7 -8.66 7.35 -5.70
N HIS A 8 -7.43 7.00 -6.10
CA HIS A 8 -7.22 6.07 -7.20
C HIS A 8 -7.67 4.65 -6.82
N PRO A 9 -8.38 3.91 -7.70
CA PRO A 9 -8.84 2.54 -7.42
C PRO A 9 -7.74 1.59 -6.95
N ASP A 10 -6.56 1.70 -7.54
CA ASP A 10 -5.42 0.81 -7.26
C ASP A 10 -4.54 1.25 -6.08
N ILE A 11 -4.94 2.25 -5.29
CA ILE A 11 -4.10 2.80 -4.20
C ILE A 11 -3.66 1.75 -3.18
N VAL A 12 -4.54 0.81 -2.84
CA VAL A 12 -4.23 -0.26 -1.90
C VAL A 12 -3.19 -1.21 -2.47
N GLU A 13 -3.34 -1.62 -3.74
CA GLU A 13 -2.39 -2.50 -4.41
C GLU A 13 -1.04 -1.81 -4.59
N PHE A 14 -1.06 -0.53 -5.00
CA PHE A 14 0.14 0.28 -5.16
C PHE A 14 0.98 0.30 -3.88
N ILE A 15 0.35 0.55 -2.73
CA ILE A 15 1.02 0.55 -1.42
C ILE A 15 1.54 -0.85 -1.04
N ILE A 16 0.69 -1.87 -1.13
CA ILE A 16 1.06 -3.24 -0.71
C ILE A 16 2.15 -3.84 -1.61
N SER A 17 2.18 -3.47 -2.90
CA SER A 17 3.13 -4.01 -3.87
C SER A 17 4.60 -3.83 -3.46
N LYS A 18 4.87 -2.75 -2.72
CA LYS A 18 6.19 -2.35 -2.23
C LYS A 18 6.55 -2.99 -0.89
N MET A 19 5.57 -3.53 -0.16
CA MET A 19 5.81 -4.19 1.11
C MET A 19 6.48 -5.56 0.91
N GLN A 20 7.77 -5.65 1.25
CA GLN A 20 8.55 -6.89 1.12
C GLN A 20 8.70 -7.65 2.45
N ASN A 21 8.23 -7.09 3.58
CA ASN A 21 8.32 -7.75 4.87
C ASN A 21 7.10 -8.65 5.12
N PRO A 22 7.24 -9.99 5.09
CA PRO A 22 6.11 -10.90 5.27
C PRO A 22 5.46 -10.80 6.65
N ARG A 23 6.19 -10.36 7.68
CA ARG A 23 5.61 -10.17 9.02
C ARG A 23 4.61 -9.02 9.03
N ILE A 24 4.89 -7.95 8.28
CA ILE A 24 4.01 -6.78 8.18
C ILE A 24 2.77 -7.12 7.36
N LEU A 25 2.92 -7.87 6.26
CA LEU A 25 1.76 -8.35 5.49
C LEU A 25 0.84 -9.22 6.36
N ARG A 26 1.41 -10.11 7.18
CA ARG A 26 0.63 -10.90 8.14
C ARG A 26 -0.06 -10.02 9.19
N PHE A 27 0.67 -9.04 9.74
CA PHE A 27 0.10 -8.07 10.68
C PHE A 27 -1.09 -7.33 10.06
N LEU A 28 -0.98 -6.87 8.80
CA LEU A 28 -2.09 -6.23 8.09
C LEU A 28 -3.30 -7.16 7.99
N ILE A 29 -3.10 -8.42 7.59
CA ILE A 29 -4.18 -9.41 7.46
C ILE A 29 -4.92 -9.63 8.78
N GLU A 30 -4.17 -9.64 9.89
CA GLU A 30 -4.70 -9.91 11.24
C GLU A 30 -5.40 -8.68 11.86
N ASN A 31 -5.08 -7.46 11.41
CA ASN A 31 -5.49 -6.21 12.09
C ASN A 31 -6.38 -5.28 11.26
N THR A 32 -6.48 -5.44 9.94
CA THR A 32 -7.40 -4.65 9.11
C THR A 32 -8.79 -5.26 9.08
N ASN A 33 -9.83 -4.43 8.96
CA ASN A 33 -11.19 -4.89 8.68
C ASN A 33 -11.54 -4.83 7.19
N ASP A 34 -10.71 -4.19 6.35
CA ASP A 34 -11.00 -4.06 4.93
C ASP A 34 -10.62 -5.33 4.14
N GLU A 35 -11.60 -5.90 3.44
CA GLU A 35 -11.42 -7.15 2.69
C GLU A 35 -10.48 -7.03 1.48
N LEU A 36 -10.34 -5.85 0.87
CA LEU A 36 -9.40 -5.65 -0.24
C LEU A 36 -7.96 -5.63 0.30
N ILE A 37 -7.71 -4.94 1.41
CA ILE A 37 -6.40 -4.94 2.07
C ILE A 37 -6.01 -6.37 2.46
N LYS A 38 -6.91 -7.13 3.10
CA LYS A 38 -6.66 -8.54 3.44
C LYS A 38 -6.34 -9.38 2.22
N LYS A 39 -7.13 -9.24 1.15
CA LYS A 39 -6.95 -10.00 -0.08
C LYS A 39 -5.58 -9.71 -0.70
N LEU A 40 -5.25 -8.44 -0.94
CA LEU A 40 -3.99 -8.06 -1.58
C LEU A 40 -2.76 -8.41 -0.75
N ALA A 41 -2.85 -8.30 0.58
CA ALA A 41 -1.77 -8.72 1.47
C ALA A 41 -1.57 -10.25 1.44
N LYS A 42 -2.66 -11.04 1.35
CA LYS A 42 -2.58 -12.50 1.15
C LYS A 42 -1.99 -12.85 -0.20
N ASP A 43 -2.44 -12.19 -1.27
CA ASP A 43 -1.97 -12.43 -2.64
C ASP A 43 -0.47 -12.12 -2.78
N LYS A 44 0.04 -11.14 -2.03
CA LYS A 44 1.48 -10.83 -1.96
C LYS A 44 2.28 -11.84 -1.13
N LEU A 45 1.68 -12.53 -0.17
CA LEU A 45 2.36 -13.50 0.70
C LEU A 45 2.53 -14.86 0.02
N LYS A 46 3.74 -15.41 0.11
CA LYS A 46 4.06 -16.76 -0.34
C LYS A 46 4.38 -17.65 0.87
N PHE A 47 3.68 -18.77 1.01
CA PHE A 47 3.97 -19.76 2.04
C PHE A 47 4.66 -20.98 1.43
N THR A 48 5.81 -21.36 1.99
CA THR A 48 6.53 -22.60 1.67
C THR A 48 6.49 -23.51 2.89
N PRO A 49 5.77 -24.65 2.86
CA PRO A 49 5.75 -25.60 3.97
C PRO A 49 7.15 -26.14 4.28
N LEU A 50 7.39 -26.49 5.54
CA LEU A 50 8.60 -27.24 5.91
C LEU A 50 8.56 -28.65 5.32
N THR A 51 9.70 -29.11 4.85
CA THR A 51 9.96 -30.51 4.52
C THR A 51 10.01 -31.37 5.80
N GLU A 52 9.82 -32.68 5.67
CA GLU A 52 9.94 -33.59 6.83
C GLU A 52 11.34 -33.53 7.47
N GLN A 53 12.39 -33.41 6.66
CA GLN A 53 13.77 -33.25 7.16
C GLN A 53 13.95 -31.97 7.98
N GLU A 54 13.37 -30.86 7.54
CA GLU A 54 13.41 -29.60 8.30
C GLU A 54 12.61 -29.70 9.59
N LYS A 55 11.44 -30.37 9.57
CA LYS A 55 10.65 -30.60 10.78
C LYS A 55 11.44 -31.41 11.80
N ASP A 56 12.06 -32.51 11.37
CA ASP A 56 12.90 -33.36 12.23
C ASP A 56 14.08 -32.58 12.80
N MET A 57 14.72 -31.75 11.99
CA MET A 57 15.83 -30.88 12.41
C MET A 57 15.39 -29.88 13.49
N TYR A 58 14.31 -29.11 13.26
CA TYR A 58 13.83 -28.14 14.25
C TYR A 58 13.30 -28.83 15.51
N GLN A 59 12.65 -29.98 15.39
CA GLN A 59 12.23 -30.78 16.55
C GLN A 59 13.46 -31.25 17.35
N GLY A 60 14.52 -31.67 16.67
CA GLY A 60 15.80 -32.02 17.28
C GLY A 60 16.40 -30.86 18.08
N ILE A 61 16.34 -29.63 17.56
CA ILE A 61 16.79 -28.42 18.26
C ILE A 61 15.97 -28.19 19.54
N ILE A 62 14.64 -28.28 19.47
CA ILE A 62 13.74 -28.06 20.61
C ILE A 62 13.97 -29.09 21.73
N ASN A 63 14.39 -30.32 21.40
CA ASN A 63 14.67 -31.34 22.42
C ASN A 63 15.79 -30.90 23.39
N TYR A 64 16.67 -29.99 22.99
CA TYR A 64 17.72 -29.42 23.84
C TYR A 64 17.24 -28.25 24.73
N LYS A 65 15.99 -27.77 24.57
CA LYS A 65 15.44 -26.61 25.29
C LYS A 65 15.55 -26.73 26.82
N HIS A 66 15.43 -27.95 27.36
CA HIS A 66 15.47 -28.21 28.79
C HIS A 66 16.83 -28.69 29.30
N ILE A 67 17.83 -28.80 28.42
CA ILE A 67 19.17 -29.26 28.76
C ILE A 67 20.02 -28.06 29.22
N PRO A 68 20.76 -28.15 30.33
CA PRO A 68 21.69 -27.10 30.75
C PRO A 68 22.65 -26.70 29.62
N GLY A 69 22.73 -25.40 29.32
CA GLY A 69 23.51 -24.89 28.20
C GLY A 69 22.87 -25.11 26.81
N TYR A 70 21.59 -25.50 26.74
CA TYR A 70 20.79 -25.68 25.52
C TYR A 70 21.45 -26.56 24.45
N GLY A 71 22.29 -27.51 24.85
CA GLY A 71 23.05 -28.34 23.90
C GLY A 71 24.01 -27.57 22.99
N GLY A 72 24.42 -26.36 23.40
CA GLY A 72 25.25 -25.46 22.59
C GLY A 72 24.47 -24.48 21.70
N PHE A 73 23.14 -24.54 21.68
CA PHE A 73 22.31 -23.56 20.99
C PHE A 73 22.09 -22.29 21.83
N SER A 74 21.80 -21.17 21.16
CA SER A 74 21.33 -19.98 21.87
C SER A 74 19.83 -20.05 22.09
N GLU A 75 19.34 -19.34 23.11
CA GLU A 75 17.89 -19.24 23.38
C GLU A 75 17.10 -18.73 22.17
N LYS A 76 17.68 -17.81 21.39
CA LYS A 76 17.09 -17.29 20.15
C LYS A 76 16.88 -18.37 19.09
N ILE A 77 17.82 -19.31 18.96
CA ILE A 77 17.71 -20.44 18.02
C ILE A 77 16.59 -21.39 18.45
N ILE A 78 16.48 -21.67 19.75
CA ILE A 78 15.40 -22.49 20.30
C ILE A 78 14.04 -21.85 19.99
N GLN A 79 13.89 -20.55 20.28
CA GLN A 79 12.65 -19.82 20.01
C GLN A 79 12.31 -19.78 18.52
N GLU A 80 13.31 -19.63 17.65
CA GLU A 80 13.11 -19.65 16.20
C GLU A 80 12.63 -21.02 15.71
N ALA A 81 13.22 -22.12 16.21
CA ALA A 81 12.79 -23.47 15.90
C ALA A 81 11.34 -23.73 16.33
N GLU A 82 10.96 -23.30 17.54
CA GLU A 82 9.56 -23.36 18.02
C GLU A 82 8.61 -22.59 17.11
N LEU A 83 8.99 -21.39 16.68
CA LEU A 83 8.19 -20.57 15.78
C LEU A 83 8.04 -21.23 14.40
N LYS A 84 9.11 -21.80 13.83
CA LYS A 84 9.09 -22.49 12.54
C LYS A 84 8.18 -23.70 12.56
N LEU A 85 8.26 -24.53 13.60
CA LEU A 85 7.37 -25.69 13.75
C LEU A 85 5.91 -25.27 13.96
N LYS A 86 5.65 -24.29 14.82
CA LYS A 86 4.28 -23.76 15.04
C LYS A 86 3.69 -23.18 13.76
N THR A 87 4.51 -22.50 12.95
CA THR A 87 4.10 -21.92 11.67
C THR A 87 3.96 -22.98 10.58
N GLY A 88 4.68 -24.10 10.69
CA GLY A 88 4.68 -25.20 9.72
C GLY A 88 5.39 -24.89 8.40
N GLY A 89 6.08 -23.74 8.30
CA GLY A 89 6.68 -23.28 7.05
C GLY A 89 7.35 -21.91 7.15
N ASN A 90 7.73 -21.41 5.98
CA ASN A 90 8.38 -20.13 5.77
C ASN A 90 7.47 -19.20 4.96
N TYR A 91 7.29 -17.98 5.45
CA TYR A 91 6.65 -16.92 4.67
C TYR A 91 7.70 -16.09 3.95
N THR A 92 7.50 -15.90 2.65
CA THR A 92 8.19 -14.94 1.80
C THR A 92 7.17 -14.10 1.05
N VAL A 93 7.61 -13.26 0.12
CA VAL A 93 6.72 -12.42 -0.70
C VAL A 93 6.82 -12.82 -2.17
N HIS A 94 5.71 -12.74 -2.89
CA HIS A 94 5.68 -12.86 -4.34
C HIS A 94 6.33 -11.63 -4.98
N ASN A 95 7.09 -11.84 -6.06
CA ASN A 95 7.77 -10.80 -6.84
C ASN A 95 8.57 -9.81 -5.96
N PRO A 96 9.59 -10.28 -5.22
CA PRO A 96 10.38 -9.42 -4.33
C PRO A 96 11.13 -8.31 -5.07
N GLU A 97 11.45 -8.52 -6.35
CA GLU A 97 12.12 -7.54 -7.22
C GLU A 97 11.19 -6.47 -7.79
N PHE A 98 9.87 -6.57 -7.55
CA PHE A 98 8.92 -5.61 -8.09
C PHE A 98 9.11 -4.23 -7.45
N LEU A 99 9.33 -3.22 -8.29
CA LEU A 99 9.54 -1.82 -7.91
C LEU A 99 10.75 -1.55 -6.99
N THR A 100 11.69 -2.47 -6.79
CA THR A 100 12.82 -2.28 -5.84
C THR A 100 13.67 -1.03 -6.14
N GLY A 101 13.81 -0.64 -7.41
CA GLY A 101 14.56 0.55 -7.85
C GLY A 101 13.78 1.87 -7.88
N ALA A 102 12.50 1.90 -7.49
CA ALA A 102 11.67 3.10 -7.52
C ALA A 102 11.08 3.42 -6.14
N ASN A 103 11.12 4.69 -5.73
CA ASN A 103 10.36 5.18 -4.57
C ASN A 103 8.91 5.45 -4.96
N ILE A 104 7.98 5.11 -4.07
CA ILE A 104 6.57 5.44 -4.21
C ILE A 104 6.12 6.51 -3.21
N SER A 105 5.15 7.34 -3.61
CA SER A 105 4.47 8.30 -2.73
C SER A 105 2.97 8.32 -3.00
N VAL A 106 2.20 8.78 -2.02
CA VAL A 106 0.76 9.00 -2.14
C VAL A 106 0.43 10.49 -2.02
N CYS A 107 -0.43 10.97 -2.92
CA CYS A 107 -0.98 12.32 -2.86
C CYS A 107 -2.27 12.31 -2.05
N LEU A 108 -2.26 12.99 -0.91
CA LEU A 108 -3.40 13.08 0.01
C LEU A 108 -4.12 14.41 -0.14
N THR A 109 -5.42 14.34 -0.24
CA THR A 109 -6.35 15.46 -0.31
C THR A 109 -6.86 15.87 1.06
N LYS A 110 -7.40 17.08 1.15
CA LYS A 110 -8.16 17.51 2.33
C LYS A 110 -9.42 16.68 2.52
N GLU A 111 -10.13 16.36 1.43
CA GLU A 111 -11.33 15.51 1.43
C GLU A 111 -11.07 14.15 2.08
N PHE A 112 -9.95 13.50 1.75
CA PHE A 112 -9.55 12.25 2.39
C PHE A 112 -9.23 12.42 3.88
N MET A 113 -8.45 13.44 4.24
CA MET A 113 -8.07 13.68 5.64
C MET A 113 -9.30 14.02 6.51
N GLU A 114 -10.24 14.79 5.99
CA GLU A 114 -11.53 15.04 6.65
C GLU A 114 -12.33 13.74 6.86
N ALA A 115 -12.33 12.84 5.87
CA ALA A 115 -12.96 11.53 6.02
C ALA A 115 -12.25 10.66 7.07
N VAL A 116 -10.92 10.73 7.19
CA VAL A 116 -10.14 10.05 8.23
C VAL A 116 -10.52 10.57 9.62
N GLU A 117 -10.55 11.89 9.80
CA GLU A 117 -10.88 12.54 11.07
C GLU A 117 -12.30 12.19 11.54
N ASN A 118 -13.25 12.15 10.62
CA ASN A 118 -14.66 11.91 10.89
C ASN A 118 -15.08 10.42 10.86
N ASP A 119 -14.14 9.48 10.77
CA ASP A 119 -14.43 8.04 10.65
C ASP A 119 -15.33 7.67 9.45
N GLY A 120 -15.22 8.47 8.39
CA GLY A 120 -16.02 8.40 7.18
C GLY A 120 -15.59 7.28 6.23
N ASP A 121 -16.46 7.02 5.27
CA ASP A 121 -16.10 6.24 4.08
C ASP A 121 -15.47 7.17 3.04
N TYR A 122 -14.57 6.62 2.23
CA TYR A 122 -13.89 7.31 1.14
C TYR A 122 -14.08 6.53 -0.16
N GLU A 123 -14.31 7.24 -1.25
CA GLU A 123 -14.59 6.65 -2.55
C GLU A 123 -13.32 6.53 -3.39
N LEU A 124 -13.00 5.30 -3.78
CA LEU A 124 -11.96 5.04 -4.77
C LEU A 124 -12.59 5.10 -6.16
N ARG A 125 -12.19 6.11 -6.93
CA ARG A 125 -12.88 6.56 -8.14
C ARG A 125 -11.90 6.96 -9.25
N PHE A 126 -12.36 6.80 -10.49
CA PHE A 126 -11.59 7.12 -11.70
C PHE A 126 -12.55 7.54 -12.83
N PRO A 127 -12.09 8.25 -13.88
CA PRO A 127 -12.88 8.47 -15.09
C PRO A 127 -13.57 7.19 -15.59
N ASP A 128 -14.86 7.29 -15.92
CA ASP A 128 -15.68 6.13 -16.30
C ASP A 128 -15.47 5.75 -17.77
N VAL A 129 -14.21 5.41 -18.10
CA VAL A 129 -13.75 5.14 -19.46
C VAL A 129 -14.52 4.02 -20.17
N GLU A 130 -15.06 3.07 -19.40
CA GLU A 130 -15.85 1.96 -19.93
C GLU A 130 -17.25 2.40 -20.42
N SER A 131 -17.75 3.54 -19.93
CA SER A 131 -19.08 4.08 -20.27
C SER A 131 -19.05 5.18 -21.34
N TYR A 132 -17.86 5.60 -21.77
CA TYR A 132 -17.68 6.71 -22.70
C TYR A 132 -18.08 6.32 -24.11
N ASP A 133 -18.75 7.25 -24.79
CA ASP A 133 -18.91 7.18 -26.23
C ASP A 133 -17.62 7.63 -26.96
N ALA A 134 -17.65 7.66 -28.29
CA ALA A 134 -16.48 8.01 -29.08
C ALA A 134 -15.98 9.45 -28.83
N GLU A 135 -16.88 10.38 -28.53
CA GLU A 135 -16.53 11.79 -28.29
C GLU A 135 -15.91 11.96 -26.90
N ASP A 136 -16.53 11.37 -25.88
CA ASP A 136 -16.02 11.37 -24.52
C ASP A 136 -14.67 10.65 -24.42
N MET A 137 -14.49 9.52 -25.13
CA MET A 137 -13.24 8.79 -25.15
C MET A 137 -12.11 9.57 -25.84
N LYS A 138 -12.44 10.28 -26.94
CA LYS A 138 -11.48 11.18 -27.58
C LYS A 138 -11.04 12.29 -26.62
N TYR A 139 -12.00 12.93 -25.97
CA TYR A 139 -11.73 13.98 -24.98
C TYR A 139 -10.89 13.47 -23.80
N TYR A 140 -11.20 12.27 -23.29
CA TYR A 140 -10.40 11.61 -22.25
C TYR A 140 -8.94 11.44 -22.67
N ASN A 141 -8.68 10.88 -23.85
CA ASN A 141 -7.32 10.66 -24.34
C ASN A 141 -6.54 11.97 -24.50
N GLU A 142 -7.21 13.05 -24.92
CA GLU A 142 -6.60 14.36 -25.19
C GLU A 142 -6.41 15.22 -23.92
N GLU A 143 -7.27 15.09 -22.90
CA GLU A 143 -7.34 16.04 -21.79
C GLU A 143 -7.09 15.44 -20.40
N TRP A 144 -7.36 14.16 -20.16
CA TRP A 144 -7.21 13.57 -18.81
C TRP A 144 -5.80 13.71 -18.27
N HIS A 145 -4.77 13.47 -19.08
CA HIS A 145 -3.37 13.58 -18.67
C HIS A 145 -2.95 15.02 -18.29
N LYS A 146 -3.69 16.03 -18.74
CA LYS A 146 -3.48 17.44 -18.38
C LYS A 146 -4.18 17.80 -17.07
N ILE A 147 -5.34 17.19 -16.82
CA ILE A 147 -6.16 17.45 -15.62
C ILE A 147 -5.67 16.60 -14.45
N GLY A 148 -5.58 15.28 -14.60
CA GLY A 148 -5.03 14.34 -13.61
C GLY A 148 -5.75 14.28 -12.26
N ASP A 149 -6.87 14.98 -12.11
CA ASP A 149 -7.66 15.07 -10.89
C ASP A 149 -9.11 14.71 -11.20
N VAL A 150 -9.59 13.64 -10.54
CA VAL A 150 -10.95 13.12 -10.75
C VAL A 150 -12.03 14.10 -10.28
N ARG A 151 -11.72 14.97 -9.30
CA ARG A 151 -12.62 15.98 -8.75
C ARG A 151 -12.84 17.09 -9.76
N GLU A 152 -11.78 17.54 -10.43
CA GLU A 152 -11.87 18.51 -11.51
C GLU A 152 -12.58 17.92 -12.73
N TRP A 153 -12.26 16.67 -13.08
CA TRP A 153 -12.90 15.96 -14.17
C TRP A 153 -14.43 15.85 -13.99
N GLN A 154 -14.87 15.54 -12.77
CA GLN A 154 -16.30 15.53 -12.44
C GLN A 154 -16.94 16.92 -12.52
N LYS A 155 -16.23 17.99 -12.14
CA LYS A 155 -16.73 19.39 -12.26
C LYS A 155 -16.92 19.82 -13.71
N LEU A 156 -16.20 19.22 -14.66
CA LEU A 156 -16.40 19.41 -16.10
C LEU A 156 -17.63 18.67 -16.65
N GLY A 157 -18.40 17.99 -15.78
CA GLY A 157 -19.57 17.21 -16.17
C GLY A 157 -19.23 15.85 -16.78
N LYS A 158 -17.96 15.43 -16.73
CA LYS A 158 -17.52 14.12 -17.24
C LYS A 158 -17.83 13.02 -16.23
N LYS A 159 -18.18 11.83 -16.72
CA LYS A 159 -18.58 10.71 -15.86
C LYS A 159 -17.39 10.16 -15.09
N VAL A 160 -17.62 9.87 -13.81
CA VAL A 160 -16.65 9.26 -12.90
C VAL A 160 -17.30 8.03 -12.32
N ARG A 161 -16.55 6.93 -12.26
CA ARG A 161 -16.99 5.68 -11.66
C ARG A 161 -16.33 5.49 -10.31
N THR A 162 -17.15 5.20 -9.31
CA THR A 162 -16.68 4.70 -8.01
C THR A 162 -16.52 3.18 -8.10
N TYR A 163 -15.30 2.71 -7.93
CA TYR A 163 -14.94 1.29 -8.00
C TYR A 163 -15.16 0.60 -6.66
N LYS A 164 -14.84 1.30 -5.57
CA LYS A 164 -14.99 0.80 -4.22
C LYS A 164 -15.16 1.95 -3.23
N LYS A 165 -15.89 1.68 -2.15
CA LYS A 165 -15.88 2.50 -0.93
C LYS A 165 -15.03 1.79 0.13
N ILE A 166 -14.17 2.54 0.81
CA ILE A 166 -13.29 2.05 1.87
C ILE A 166 -13.42 2.96 3.10
N LYS A 167 -13.33 2.42 4.30
CA LYS A 167 -13.19 3.26 5.51
C LYS A 167 -11.90 4.09 5.40
N ALA A 168 -12.00 5.41 5.48
CA ALA A 168 -10.84 6.28 5.28
C ALA A 168 -9.70 5.94 6.26
N LYS A 169 -10.05 5.59 7.51
CA LYS A 169 -9.08 5.12 8.51
C LYS A 169 -8.37 3.81 8.15
N GLU A 170 -9.01 2.88 7.44
CA GLU A 170 -8.35 1.64 7.02
C GLU A 170 -7.26 1.93 5.98
N LEU A 171 -7.54 2.82 5.01
CA LEU A 171 -6.53 3.27 4.04
C LEU A 171 -5.41 4.07 4.74
N TRP A 172 -5.76 4.96 5.67
CA TRP A 172 -4.78 5.73 6.44
C TRP A 172 -3.88 4.83 7.31
N ASN A 173 -4.44 3.82 7.97
CA ASN A 173 -3.69 2.84 8.74
C ASN A 173 -2.73 2.05 7.84
N LEU A 174 -3.19 1.62 6.66
CA LEU A 174 -2.32 0.96 5.68
C LEU A 174 -1.13 1.85 5.29
N ILE A 175 -1.39 3.12 4.95
CA ILE A 175 -0.33 4.09 4.60
C ILE A 175 0.67 4.21 5.75
N ASN A 176 0.21 4.41 6.99
CA ASN A 176 1.08 4.57 8.15
C ASN A 176 1.92 3.33 8.46
N ILE A 177 1.29 2.15 8.46
CA ILE A 177 1.98 0.89 8.72
C ILE A 177 3.07 0.68 7.67
N CYS A 178 2.75 0.82 6.39
CA CYS A 178 3.74 0.67 5.34
C CYS A 178 4.84 1.73 5.44
N ALA A 179 4.50 3.01 5.59
CA ALA A 179 5.49 4.08 5.73
C ALA A 179 6.43 3.83 6.92
N THR A 180 5.91 3.32 8.04
CA THR A 180 6.71 3.00 9.23
C THR A 180 7.69 1.85 8.99
N TYR A 181 7.26 0.78 8.33
CA TYR A 181 8.04 -0.46 8.23
C TYR A 181 8.80 -0.65 6.91
N SER A 182 8.48 0.13 5.87
CA SER A 182 9.19 0.14 4.58
C SER A 182 9.77 1.50 4.19
N ALA A 183 9.61 2.54 5.02
CA ALA A 183 9.96 3.93 4.68
C ALA A 183 9.21 4.48 3.45
N GLU A 184 8.15 3.79 3.02
CA GLU A 184 7.35 4.08 1.84
C GLU A 184 5.90 3.59 2.07
N PRO A 185 4.87 4.27 1.51
CA PRO A 185 4.98 5.40 0.59
C PRO A 185 5.38 6.71 1.29
N GLY A 186 6.04 7.61 0.55
CA GLY A 186 6.12 9.02 0.93
C GLY A 186 4.73 9.66 0.93
N ILE A 187 4.53 10.68 1.75
CA ILE A 187 3.24 11.38 1.87
C ILE A 187 3.37 12.79 1.32
N PHE A 188 2.45 13.16 0.43
CA PHE A 188 2.40 14.51 -0.15
C PHE A 188 0.99 15.09 -0.08
N PHE A 189 0.80 16.19 0.63
CA PHE A 189 -0.51 16.84 0.74
C PHE A 189 -0.76 17.77 -0.46
N ILE A 190 -1.39 17.24 -1.49
CA ILE A 190 -1.51 17.87 -2.82
C ILE A 190 -2.32 19.16 -2.79
N ASP A 191 -3.38 19.21 -1.98
CA ASP A 191 -4.23 20.40 -1.88
C ASP A 191 -3.51 21.53 -1.17
N ASN A 192 -2.75 21.24 -0.10
CA ASN A 192 -1.93 22.25 0.59
C ASN A 192 -0.84 22.81 -0.34
N ALA A 193 -0.20 21.94 -1.13
CA ALA A 193 0.81 22.36 -2.10
C ALA A 193 0.20 23.30 -3.17
N ASN A 194 -0.99 22.98 -3.65
CA ASN A 194 -1.70 23.82 -4.62
C ASN A 194 -2.18 25.14 -4.02
N ASP A 195 -2.65 25.17 -2.77
CA ASP A 195 -3.10 26.41 -2.12
C ASP A 195 -1.96 27.38 -1.81
N MET A 196 -0.75 26.87 -1.64
CA MET A 196 0.42 27.66 -1.20
C MET A 196 1.41 27.96 -2.34
N THR A 197 1.22 27.39 -3.53
CA THR A 197 2.16 27.60 -4.65
C THR A 197 1.95 28.96 -5.31
N ASN A 198 3.05 29.63 -5.67
CA ASN A 198 3.00 30.83 -6.50
C ASN A 198 2.70 30.50 -7.99
N ALA A 199 2.79 29.23 -8.40
CA ALA A 199 2.49 28.77 -9.75
C ALA A 199 1.03 29.06 -10.16
N GLN A 200 0.13 29.16 -9.19
CA GLN A 200 -1.27 29.56 -9.42
C GLN A 200 -1.38 30.91 -10.14
N ALA A 201 -0.47 31.86 -9.86
CA ALA A 201 -0.45 33.17 -10.51
C ALA A 201 -0.18 33.08 -12.04
N TYR A 202 0.36 31.95 -12.49
CA TYR A 202 0.65 31.65 -13.89
C TYR A 202 -0.37 30.68 -14.52
N GLY A 203 -1.48 30.41 -13.83
CA GLY A 203 -2.47 29.42 -14.27
C GLY A 203 -1.97 27.97 -14.23
N GLN A 204 -0.92 27.70 -13.44
CA GLN A 204 -0.35 26.36 -13.27
C GLN A 204 -0.73 25.76 -11.92
N LYS A 205 -0.67 24.43 -11.83
CA LYS A 205 -0.98 23.67 -10.62
C LYS A 205 0.07 22.60 -10.36
N VAL A 206 0.27 22.28 -9.09
CA VAL A 206 1.12 21.18 -8.64
C VAL A 206 0.39 19.86 -8.91
N VAL A 207 1.04 18.95 -9.63
CA VAL A 207 0.51 17.61 -9.94
C VAL A 207 1.33 16.48 -9.31
N ALA A 208 2.56 16.77 -8.88
CA ALA A 208 3.49 15.83 -8.27
C ALA A 208 4.58 16.58 -7.49
N THR A 209 5.44 15.85 -6.79
CA THR A 209 6.66 16.39 -6.16
C THR A 209 7.90 15.62 -6.62
N ASN A 210 9.07 16.20 -6.40
CA ASN A 210 10.35 15.55 -6.69
C ASN A 210 10.63 14.38 -5.73
N PRO A 211 11.64 13.52 -6.01
CA PRO A 211 11.95 12.34 -5.19
C PRO A 211 12.24 12.63 -3.71
N CYS A 212 12.61 13.87 -3.37
CA CYS A 212 12.89 14.29 -2.00
C CYS A 212 11.67 14.88 -1.28
N GLY A 213 10.55 15.10 -1.98
CA GLY A 213 9.32 15.67 -1.43
C GLY A 213 9.41 17.16 -1.06
N ARG A 214 10.35 17.92 -1.64
CA ARG A 214 10.61 19.33 -1.25
C ARG A 214 10.41 20.34 -2.38
N VAL A 215 10.24 19.88 -3.60
CA VAL A 215 10.04 20.73 -4.78
C VAL A 215 8.77 20.26 -5.47
N ALA A 216 7.85 21.18 -5.73
CA ALA A 216 6.53 20.91 -6.28
C ALA A 216 6.07 22.12 -7.10
#